data_AF-A0A1H6WKH6-F1
#
_entry.id   AF-A0A1H6WKH6-F1
#
_cell.length_a   1.000
_cell.length_b   1.000
_cell.length_c   1.000
_cell.angle_alpha   90.00
_cell.angle_beta   90.00
_cell.angle_gamma   90.00
#
_symmetry.space_group_name_H-M   'P 1'
#
loop_
_entity.id
_entity.type
_entity.pdbx_description
1 polymer ?
#
loop_
_entity_poly.entity_id
_entity_poly.type
_entity_poly.pdbx_seq_one_letter_code
_entity_poly.pdbx_strand_id
1 'polypeptide(L)' 'MSAQPKQRYPRKSEIQRAIDAGRACGLDVAGYEIGPGGVIRIMEARASKPASNDFDRWQDQL' A
#
# COMPACT_ATOMS: atom_id res chain seq x y z
N MET A 1 -10.86 -30.44 -5.02
CA MET A 1 -11.62 -29.32 -4.40
C MET A 1 -10.63 -28.34 -3.82
N SER A 2 -10.41 -27.20 -4.46
CA SER A 2 -9.57 -26.12 -3.91
C SER A 2 -10.30 -25.52 -2.71
N ALA A 3 -9.70 -25.61 -1.53
CA ALA A 3 -10.22 -24.95 -0.35
C ALA A 3 -10.22 -23.43 -0.60
N GLN A 4 -11.40 -22.82 -0.75
CA GLN A 4 -11.47 -21.36 -0.79
C GLN A 4 -10.93 -20.83 0.54
N PRO A 5 -9.92 -19.96 0.54
CA PRO A 5 -9.44 -19.37 1.77
C PRO A 5 -10.59 -18.60 2.41
N LYS A 6 -10.95 -18.97 3.64
CA LYS A 6 -12.00 -18.30 4.41
C LYS A 6 -11.66 -16.81 4.44
N GLN A 7 -12.55 -15.97 3.91
CA GLN A 7 -12.36 -14.51 3.97
C GLN A 7 -12.18 -14.11 5.42
N ARG A 8 -10.96 -13.70 5.76
CA ARG A 8 -10.58 -13.30 7.10
C ARG A 8 -10.15 -11.84 7.03
N TYR A 9 -10.79 -11.00 7.82
CA TYR A 9 -10.30 -9.65 8.02
C TYR A 9 -9.21 -9.66 9.11
N PRO A 10 -8.04 -9.05 8.84
CA PRO A 10 -6.99 -8.97 9.83
C PRO A 10 -7.43 -8.08 11.00
N ARG A 11 -6.97 -8.45 12.21
CA ARG A 11 -7.19 -7.65 13.41
C ARG A 11 -6.34 -6.40 13.37
N LYS A 12 -6.74 -5.37 14.13
CA LYS A 12 -5.96 -4.13 14.28
C LYS A 12 -4.49 -4.39 14.64
N SER A 13 -4.21 -5.36 15.52
CA SER A 13 -2.83 -5.70 15.90
C SER A 13 -2.01 -6.30 14.76
N GLU A 14 -2.64 -7.01 13.82
CA GLU A 14 -1.98 -7.56 12.63
C GLU A 14 -1.62 -6.46 11.64
N ILE A 15 -2.53 -5.50 11.45
CA ILE A 15 -2.30 -4.30 10.65
C ILE A 15 -1.16 -3.46 11.24
N GLN A 16 -1.19 -3.22 12.56
CA GLN A 16 -0.13 -2.46 13.21
C GLN A 16 1.24 -3.12 13.03
N ARG A 17 1.35 -4.44 13.22
CA ARG A 17 2.59 -5.17 12.99
C ARG A 17 3.09 -5.08 11.55
N ALA A 18 2.19 -5.11 10.57
CA ALA A 18 2.56 -4.96 9.16
C ALA A 18 3.10 -3.54 8.86
N ILE A 19 2.50 -2.50 9.45
CA ILE A 19 2.97 -1.11 9.34
C ILE A 19 4.36 -0.98 9.98
N ASP A 20 4.53 -1.49 11.19
CA ASP A 20 5.80 -1.40 11.92
C ASP A 20 6.92 -2.15 11.20
N ALA A 21 6.61 -3.32 10.63
CA ALA A 21 7.54 -4.07 9.78
C ALA A 21 7.91 -3.27 8.51
N GLY A 22 6.93 -2.65 7.85
CA GLY A 22 7.19 -1.80 6.69
C GLY A 22 8.13 -0.63 7.01
N ARG A 23 7.88 0.05 8.14
CA ARG A 23 8.75 1.12 8.65
C ARG A 23 10.15 0.62 8.98
N ALA A 24 10.27 -0.55 9.62
CA ALA A 24 11.56 -1.16 9.93
C ALA A 24 12.36 -1.53 8.67
N CYS A 25 11.68 -1.84 7.56
CA CYS A 25 12.30 -2.03 6.25
C CYS A 25 12.63 -0.70 5.51
N GLY A 26 12.42 0.46 6.14
CA GLY A 26 12.71 1.77 5.55
C GLY A 26 11.66 2.28 4.56
N LEU A 27 10.46 1.68 4.53
CA LEU A 27 9.34 2.18 3.75
C LEU A 27 8.74 3.40 4.44
N ASP A 28 8.47 4.45 3.66
CA ASP A 28 7.64 5.56 4.10
C ASP A 28 6.17 5.15 3.93
N VAL A 29 5.57 4.61 5.00
CA VAL A 29 4.22 4.02 4.93
C VAL A 29 3.16 5.12 4.85
N ALA A 30 2.57 5.29 3.66
CA ALA A 30 1.46 6.23 3.41
C ALA A 30 0.09 5.66 3.81
N GLY A 31 -0.07 4.34 3.72
CA GLY A 31 -1.35 3.69 3.96
C GLY A 31 -1.27 2.17 3.79
N TYR A 32 -2.42 1.52 3.93
CA TYR A 32 -2.56 0.09 3.73
C TYR A 32 -3.91 -0.25 3.09
N GLU A 33 -3.94 -1.36 2.36
CA GLU A 33 -5.14 -1.93 1.75
C GLU A 33 -5.33 -3.37 2.25
N ILE A 34 -6.58 -3.77 2.48
CA ILE A 34 -6.93 -5.15 2.81
C ILE A 34 -7.47 -5.83 1.55
N GLY A 35 -6.63 -6.70 0.97
CA GLY A 35 -6.99 -7.50 -0.19
C GLY A 35 -7.86 -8.71 0.16
N PRO A 36 -8.40 -9.40 -0.87
CA PRO A 36 -9.18 -10.63 -0.69
C PRO A 36 -8.41 -11.65 0.17
N GLY A 37 -9.09 -12.26 1.13
CA GLY A 37 -8.48 -13.24 2.05
C GLY A 37 -7.68 -12.63 3.21
N GLY A 38 -7.67 -11.31 3.36
CA GLY A 38 -7.03 -10.64 4.50
C GLY A 38 -5.58 -10.25 4.29
N VAL A 39 -5.12 -10.25 3.04
CA VAL A 39 -3.77 -9.81 2.68
C VAL A 39 -3.64 -8.32 2.97
N ILE A 40 -2.62 -7.94 3.74
CA ILE A 40 -2.33 -6.54 4.05
C ILE A 40 -1.29 -6.06 3.04
N ARG A 41 -1.66 -5.09 2.19
CA ARG A 41 -0.74 -4.41 1.26
C ARG A 41 -0.35 -3.07 1.86
N ILE A 42 0.95 -2.80 1.97
CA ILE A 42 1.48 -1.54 2.46
C ILE A 42 1.78 -0.63 1.26
N MET A 43 1.33 0.61 1.30
CA MET A 43 1.58 1.62 0.27
C MET A 43 2.74 2.51 0.70
N GLU A 44 3.72 2.65 -0.17
CA GLU A 44 4.91 3.46 0.06
C GLU A 44 4.72 4.85 -0.57
N ALA A 45 4.93 5.90 0.23
CA ALA A 45 4.61 7.28 -0.14
C ALA A 45 5.41 7.77 -1.35
N ARG A 46 6.69 7.38 -1.44
CA ARG A 46 7.61 7.83 -2.50
C ARG A 46 7.39 7.10 -3.82
N ALA A 47 6.78 5.92 -3.80
CA ALA A 47 6.43 5.15 -4.98
C ALA A 47 5.24 5.74 -5.76
N SER A 48 4.45 6.61 -5.14
CA SER A 48 3.39 7.33 -5.85
C SER A 48 4.02 8.44 -6.71
N LYS A 49 4.04 8.24 -8.03
CA LYS A 49 4.32 9.35 -8.95
C LYS A 49 3.29 10.46 -8.69
N PRO A 50 3.70 11.74 -8.65
CA PRO A 50 2.75 12.84 -8.69
C PRO A 50 1.84 12.65 -9.90
N ALA A 51 0.52 12.84 -9.72
CA ALA A 51 -0.40 12.86 -10.84
C ALA A 51 -0.04 14.07 -11.71
N SER A 52 0.66 13.86 -12.83
CA SER A 52 0.98 14.93 -13.76
C SER A 52 -0.21 15.21 -14.66
N ASN A 53 -0.74 16.41 -14.53
CA ASN A 53 -1.70 16.95 -15.50
C ASN A 53 -0.94 17.43 -16.75
N ASP A 54 -1.67 17.78 -17.81
CA ASP A 54 -1.05 18.19 -19.07
C ASP A 54 -0.25 19.50 -18.95
N PHE A 55 -0.57 20.34 -17.97
CA PHE A 55 0.18 21.57 -17.67
C PHE A 55 1.53 21.28 -17.02
N ASP A 56 1.59 20.36 -16.06
CA ASP A 56 2.84 19.93 -15.41
C ASP A 56 3.82 19.35 -16.46
N ARG A 57 3.30 18.56 -17.41
CA ARG A 57 4.12 17.98 -18.50
C ARG A 57 4.67 19.03 -19.46
N TRP A 58 3.95 20.13 -19.67
CA TRP A 58 4.41 21.22 -20.52
C TRP A 58 5.54 22.01 -19.87
N GLN A 59 5.49 22.23 -18.55
CA GLN A 59 6.55 22.92 -17.82
C GLN A 59 7.88 22.15 -17.83
N ASP A 60 7.84 20.82 -17.77
CA ASP A 60 9.04 19.97 -17.81
C ASP A 60 9.76 19.95 -19.19
N GLN A 61 9.15 20.50 -20.25
CA GLN A 61 9.72 20.53 -21.61
C GLN A 61 10.39 21.86 -21.98
N LEU A 62 10.37 22.86 -21.09
CA LEU A 62 11.02 24.16 -21.26
C LEU A 62 12.37 24.22 -20.52
#